data_AF-A0A2W4IK63-F1
#
_entry.id   AF-A0A2W4IK63-F1
#
_cell.length_a   1.000
_cell.length_b   1.000
_cell.length_c   1.000
_cell.angle_alpha   90.00
_cell.angle_beta   90.00
_cell.angle_gamma   90.00
#
_symmetry.space_group_name_H-M   'P 1'
#
loop_
_entity.id
_entity.type
_entity.pdbx_description
1 polymer ?
#
loop_
_entity_poly.entity_id
_entity_poly.type
_entity_poly.pdbx_seq_one_letter_code
_entity_poly.pdbx_strand_id
1 'polypeptide(L)'
;MGKVKLSTSSFTSLVLSLNLALAGVSSIPALGQGTGGSVKQQLSALEQRLFFKTYEDADDQSRLQRIEKQVFGQPLEGATQERLSKISSALPPMREPERTAPGAQQQQSAPPQATQQNQNEFEAEDAIEKARLQVQAAKEAELQRLLGEGVQLWRNRRAHEATEKFEQVIRLDPNNAEAHFSMGIIYEASGNFAEALSSYQRASASRPDNKDYKNAISDVEKKARSKEKNDGLSGELKMMAEDAAAAFKRGEYMSALDLYKQFEARTPPQANIKYNIGTIYLMMKNYQMALEYYKQAKKLKPSEPKYLQAVQQLESNMKKDTVERKQAQKESQAAYEEQERRRMQAQNRNMPNVNPGANKFAQLGTQPSAQKGQEFMNSVGLIGKSGRDGVVIVAVGIASRATRAGILQGDVIKAVDGMVIKSTGDLNSAIESKGGQQIQLTVQRGNQLGLVRF
;
A
#
# COMPACT_ATOMS: atom_id res chain seq x y z
N MET A 1 -42.90 -55.57 -10.63
CA MET A 1 -43.74 -54.85 -9.65
C MET A 1 -43.13 -55.04 -8.26
N GLY A 2 -43.14 -54.00 -7.43
CA GLY A 2 -42.98 -54.13 -5.96
C GLY A 2 -41.62 -53.71 -5.39
N LYS A 3 -41.58 -52.50 -4.81
CA LYS A 3 -40.49 -51.90 -4.01
C LYS A 3 -40.52 -52.43 -2.58
N VAL A 4 -39.38 -52.45 -1.88
CA VAL A 4 -39.33 -52.07 -0.44
C VAL A 4 -38.10 -51.20 -0.18
N LYS A 5 -38.36 -50.08 0.48
CA LYS A 5 -37.45 -48.99 0.86
C LYS A 5 -36.60 -49.40 2.07
N LEU A 6 -35.34 -48.95 2.11
CA LEU A 6 -34.62 -48.72 3.36
C LEU A 6 -34.34 -47.22 3.47
N SER A 7 -34.85 -46.62 4.55
CA SER A 7 -34.79 -45.19 4.85
C SER A 7 -34.08 -44.99 6.19
N THR A 8 -32.93 -44.33 6.10
CA THR A 8 -32.33 -43.26 6.94
C THR A 8 -32.39 -43.28 8.48
N SER A 9 -31.27 -42.75 9.04
CA SER A 9 -31.09 -42.05 10.33
C SER A 9 -30.73 -42.89 11.56
N SER A 10 -29.83 -42.55 12.48
CA SER A 10 -28.66 -41.63 12.64
C SER A 10 -28.16 -41.86 14.09
N PHE A 11 -27.00 -41.28 14.44
CA PHE A 11 -26.40 -41.08 15.79
C PHE A 11 -25.66 -42.28 16.43
N THR A 12 -24.47 -42.18 17.06
CA THR A 12 -23.38 -41.19 17.25
C THR A 12 -22.37 -41.81 18.24
N SER A 13 -21.08 -41.41 18.17
CA SER A 13 -20.03 -41.41 19.22
C SER A 13 -19.58 -42.74 19.87
N LEU A 14 -18.31 -42.97 20.25
CA LEU A 14 -17.02 -42.29 20.07
C LEU A 14 -15.90 -43.32 20.41
N VAL A 15 -14.93 -43.47 19.51
CA VAL A 15 -13.45 -43.63 19.66
C VAL A 15 -12.85 -44.02 21.04
N LEU A 16 -11.83 -44.93 21.07
CA LEU A 16 -10.40 -44.59 21.33
C LEU A 16 -9.46 -45.80 21.59
N SER A 17 -8.39 -45.93 20.79
CA SER A 17 -6.99 -46.08 21.24
C SER A 17 -6.00 -46.23 20.06
N LEU A 18 -4.93 -45.42 20.02
CA LEU A 18 -3.56 -45.85 20.41
C LEU A 18 -2.52 -44.69 20.39
N ASN A 19 -1.42 -44.95 21.12
CA ASN A 19 -0.37 -44.09 21.68
C ASN A 19 0.65 -43.45 20.71
N LEU A 20 1.41 -42.45 21.22
CA LEU A 20 2.87 -42.44 21.07
C LEU A 20 3.59 -41.73 22.22
N ALA A 21 4.77 -42.26 22.59
CA ALA A 21 5.63 -41.83 23.68
C ALA A 21 6.56 -40.67 23.28
N LEU A 22 6.95 -39.84 24.26
CA LEU A 22 8.30 -39.27 24.37
C LEU A 22 8.55 -38.72 25.79
N ALA A 23 9.83 -38.75 26.14
CA ALA A 23 10.40 -38.74 27.49
C ALA A 23 10.30 -37.42 28.26
N GLY A 24 10.26 -37.56 29.59
CA GLY A 24 10.59 -36.50 30.54
C GLY A 24 9.79 -36.65 31.83
N VAL A 25 10.49 -36.47 32.95
CA VAL A 25 9.96 -36.23 34.31
C VAL A 25 9.84 -37.46 35.23
N SER A 26 10.85 -37.53 36.11
CA SER A 26 10.77 -37.73 37.56
C SER A 26 9.87 -38.83 38.11
N SER A 27 10.54 -39.78 38.76
CA SER A 27 10.07 -40.74 39.77
C SER A 27 8.76 -40.37 40.47
N ILE A 28 7.72 -41.20 40.31
CA ILE A 28 6.52 -41.22 41.16
C ILE A 28 6.28 -42.68 41.59
N PRO A 29 5.87 -42.95 42.85
CA PRO A 29 5.95 -44.28 43.45
C PRO A 29 4.94 -45.26 42.85
N ALA A 30 5.30 -46.53 42.88
CA ALA A 30 4.43 -47.64 42.53
C ALA A 30 3.19 -47.66 43.42
N LEU A 31 1.99 -47.66 42.82
CA LEU A 31 0.76 -48.05 43.50
C LEU A 31 0.45 -49.50 43.15
N GLY A 32 0.88 -50.37 44.05
CA GLY A 32 0.27 -51.68 44.21
C GLY A 32 -1.20 -51.54 44.63
N GLN A 33 -1.91 -52.64 44.43
CA GLN A 33 -3.31 -52.85 44.77
C GLN A 33 -3.69 -52.21 46.13
N GLY A 34 -4.64 -51.27 46.10
CA GLY A 34 -5.15 -50.60 47.28
C GLY A 34 -6.32 -49.69 46.91
N THR A 35 -7.53 -50.12 47.29
CA THR A 35 -8.74 -49.29 47.29
C THR A 35 -8.50 -48.02 48.12
N GLY A 36 -8.47 -46.85 47.49
CA GLY A 36 -8.52 -45.55 48.20
C GLY A 36 -7.51 -44.47 47.80
N GLY A 37 -7.30 -44.22 46.50
CA GLY A 37 -6.69 -42.95 46.06
C GLY A 37 -7.66 -41.78 46.31
N SER A 38 -7.17 -40.62 46.74
CA SER A 38 -7.99 -39.41 46.88
C SER A 38 -8.69 -39.10 45.55
N VAL A 39 -9.93 -38.57 45.58
CA VAL A 39 -10.66 -38.11 44.38
C VAL A 39 -9.75 -37.29 43.47
N LYS A 40 -8.92 -36.43 44.04
CA LYS A 40 -7.94 -35.61 43.31
C LYS A 40 -6.93 -36.45 42.53
N GLN A 41 -6.44 -37.55 43.09
CA GLN A 41 -5.50 -38.47 42.43
C GLN A 41 -6.17 -39.27 41.32
N GLN A 42 -7.41 -39.74 41.56
CA GLN A 42 -8.20 -40.45 40.55
C GLN A 42 -8.50 -39.53 39.35
N LEU A 43 -8.87 -38.28 39.61
CA LEU A 43 -9.07 -37.26 38.58
C LEU A 43 -7.77 -36.97 37.83
N SER A 44 -6.64 -36.77 38.51
CA SER A 44 -5.35 -36.52 37.85
C SER A 44 -4.92 -37.69 36.95
N ALA A 45 -5.15 -38.94 37.38
CA ALA A 45 -4.85 -40.11 36.57
C ALA A 45 -5.75 -40.19 35.32
N LEU A 46 -7.04 -39.91 35.47
CA LEU A 46 -7.99 -39.86 34.36
C LEU A 46 -7.69 -38.71 33.39
N GLU A 47 -7.29 -37.54 33.90
CA GLU A 47 -6.93 -36.39 33.08
C GLU A 47 -5.66 -36.63 32.27
N GLN A 48 -4.62 -37.19 32.90
CA GLN A 48 -3.41 -37.59 32.20
C GLN A 48 -3.72 -38.62 31.12
N ARG A 49 -4.62 -39.55 31.42
CA ARG A 49 -5.02 -40.60 30.49
C ARG A 49 -5.82 -40.08 29.30
N LEU A 50 -6.73 -39.13 29.49
CA LEU A 50 -7.67 -38.67 28.47
C LEU A 50 -7.20 -37.42 27.72
N PHE A 51 -6.43 -36.56 28.40
CA PHE A 51 -6.02 -35.25 27.90
C PHE A 51 -4.49 -35.07 27.84
N PHE A 52 -3.71 -36.06 28.29
CA PHE A 52 -2.23 -35.99 28.36
C PHE A 52 -1.71 -34.80 29.18
N LYS A 53 -2.51 -34.32 30.15
CA LYS A 53 -2.13 -33.29 31.12
C LYS A 53 -3.06 -33.32 32.33
N THR A 54 -2.61 -32.81 33.47
CA THR A 54 -3.44 -32.56 34.66
C THR A 54 -3.88 -31.10 34.71
N TYR A 55 -5.10 -30.87 35.17
CA TYR A 55 -5.60 -29.53 35.47
C TYR A 55 -5.62 -29.36 36.99
N GLU A 56 -4.75 -28.52 37.55
CA GLU A 56 -4.70 -28.26 38.99
C GLU A 56 -5.52 -27.04 39.41
N ASP A 57 -6.05 -26.31 38.44
CA ASP A 57 -6.69 -24.99 38.55
C ASP A 57 -8.22 -25.05 38.71
N ALA A 58 -8.85 -26.21 38.50
CA ALA A 58 -10.28 -26.40 38.59
C ALA A 58 -10.68 -27.22 39.84
N ASP A 59 -11.81 -26.90 40.46
CA ASP A 59 -12.38 -27.70 41.53
C ASP A 59 -12.70 -29.14 41.04
N ASP A 60 -12.74 -30.10 41.97
CA ASP A 60 -12.90 -31.52 41.63
C ASP A 60 -14.20 -31.82 40.84
N GLN A 61 -15.27 -31.03 41.03
CA GLN A 61 -16.51 -31.21 40.26
C GLN A 61 -16.35 -30.75 38.82
N SER A 62 -15.73 -29.59 38.58
CA SER A 62 -15.43 -29.10 37.23
C SER A 62 -14.47 -30.02 36.48
N ARG A 63 -13.48 -30.58 37.19
CA ARG A 63 -12.55 -31.59 36.63
C ARG A 63 -13.29 -32.87 36.24
N LEU A 64 -14.15 -33.36 37.12
CA LEU A 64 -14.98 -34.54 36.87
C LEU A 64 -15.93 -34.33 35.68
N GLN A 65 -16.62 -33.19 35.61
CA GLN A 65 -17.52 -32.87 34.49
C GLN A 65 -16.79 -32.79 33.14
N ARG A 66 -15.55 -32.29 33.14
CA ARG A 66 -14.71 -32.26 31.93
C ARG A 66 -14.39 -33.67 31.43
N ILE A 67 -14.01 -34.55 32.35
CA ILE A 67 -13.77 -35.97 32.06
C ILE A 67 -15.07 -36.62 31.55
N GLU A 68 -16.20 -36.39 32.21
CA GLU A 68 -17.49 -36.95 31.81
C GLU A 68 -17.95 -36.49 30.44
N LYS A 69 -17.77 -35.20 30.12
CA LYS A 69 -18.07 -34.68 28.79
C LYS A 69 -17.19 -35.32 27.72
N GLN A 70 -15.94 -35.64 28.05
CA GLN A 70 -15.04 -36.32 27.12
C GLN A 70 -15.42 -37.79 26.91
N VAL A 71 -15.83 -38.49 27.97
CA VAL A 71 -16.12 -39.94 27.93
C VAL A 71 -17.56 -40.23 27.47
N PHE A 72 -18.53 -39.43 27.91
CA PHE A 72 -19.97 -39.66 27.70
C PHE A 72 -20.68 -38.54 26.92
N GLY A 73 -20.00 -37.43 26.61
CA GLY A 73 -20.61 -36.27 25.93
C GLY A 73 -21.44 -35.34 26.82
N GLN A 74 -21.73 -35.74 28.07
CA GLN A 74 -22.54 -34.99 29.03
C GLN A 74 -22.13 -35.28 30.49
N PRO A 75 -22.39 -34.38 31.45
CA PRO A 75 -22.16 -34.63 32.88
C PRO A 75 -23.02 -35.78 33.41
N LEU A 76 -22.50 -36.52 34.38
CA LEU A 76 -23.27 -37.55 35.09
C LEU A 76 -23.81 -36.99 36.41
N GLU A 77 -25.00 -37.45 36.80
CA GLU A 77 -25.59 -37.16 38.11
C GLU A 77 -25.20 -38.23 39.13
N GLY A 78 -25.25 -37.87 40.43
CA GLY A 78 -25.01 -38.79 41.54
C GLY A 78 -23.71 -38.55 42.32
N ALA A 79 -23.38 -39.49 43.20
CA ALA A 79 -22.22 -39.38 44.08
C ALA A 79 -20.90 -39.46 43.30
N THR A 80 -19.91 -38.66 43.71
CA THR A 80 -18.60 -38.54 43.02
C THR A 80 -17.92 -39.90 42.80
N GLN A 81 -17.96 -40.80 43.79
CA GLN A 81 -17.31 -42.10 43.67
C GLN A 81 -17.99 -43.03 42.67
N GLU A 82 -19.32 -42.96 42.58
CA GLU A 82 -20.10 -43.75 41.62
C GLU A 82 -19.82 -43.27 40.18
N ARG A 83 -19.74 -41.96 40.00
CA ARG A 83 -19.38 -41.31 38.74
C ARG A 83 -17.96 -41.71 38.30
N LEU A 84 -16.98 -41.68 39.20
CA LEU A 84 -15.61 -42.15 38.94
C LEU A 84 -15.54 -43.64 38.60
N SER A 85 -16.35 -44.48 39.24
CA SER A 85 -16.44 -45.90 38.90
C SER A 85 -16.99 -46.10 37.49
N LYS A 86 -18.05 -45.38 37.10
CA LYS A 86 -18.64 -45.43 35.75
C LYS A 86 -17.65 -45.00 34.68
N ILE A 87 -16.90 -43.91 34.93
CA ILE A 87 -15.82 -43.45 34.05
C ILE A 87 -14.75 -44.54 33.91
N SER A 88 -14.30 -45.12 35.02
CA SER A 88 -13.24 -46.13 35.00
C SER A 88 -13.65 -47.38 34.22
N SER A 89 -14.91 -47.82 34.34
CA SER A 89 -15.44 -48.95 33.58
C SER A 89 -15.66 -48.66 32.09
N ALA A 90 -15.85 -47.39 31.71
CA ALA A 90 -16.05 -46.99 30.32
C ALA A 90 -14.75 -46.85 29.54
N LEU A 91 -13.60 -46.85 30.22
CA LEU A 91 -12.29 -46.76 29.61
C LEU A 91 -11.64 -48.14 29.51
N PRO A 92 -10.95 -48.47 28.40
CA PRO A 92 -10.25 -49.75 28.27
C PRO A 92 -9.23 -49.96 29.42
N PRO A 93 -8.83 -51.18 29.79
CA PRO A 93 -7.76 -51.35 30.79
C PRO A 93 -6.42 -50.77 30.27
N MET A 94 -5.62 -50.14 31.15
CA MET A 94 -4.26 -49.72 30.79
C MET A 94 -3.36 -50.97 30.72
N ARG A 95 -2.72 -51.23 29.57
CA ARG A 95 -1.62 -52.22 29.51
C ARG A 95 -0.40 -51.61 30.19
N GLU A 96 0.02 -52.19 31.31
CA GLU A 96 1.34 -51.90 31.87
C GLU A 96 2.42 -52.43 30.92
N PRO A 97 3.57 -51.75 30.77
CA PRO A 97 4.71 -52.33 30.07
C PRO A 97 5.21 -53.53 30.87
N GLU A 98 5.27 -54.71 30.24
CA GLU A 98 5.82 -55.94 30.81
C GLU A 98 7.19 -55.66 31.47
N ARG A 99 7.23 -55.71 32.81
CA ARG A 99 8.49 -55.88 33.54
C ARG A 99 8.90 -57.34 33.42
N THR A 100 9.85 -57.61 32.55
CA THR A 100 10.66 -58.82 32.63
C THR A 100 11.56 -58.73 33.87
N ALA A 101 11.29 -59.55 34.88
CA ALA A 101 12.27 -59.91 35.90
C ALA A 101 12.14 -61.41 36.19
N PRO A 102 13.26 -62.16 36.19
CA PRO A 102 13.25 -63.62 36.27
C PRO A 102 13.25 -64.10 37.73
N GLY A 103 12.45 -65.14 38.00
CA GLY A 103 12.77 -66.10 39.06
C GLY A 103 11.71 -66.35 40.13
N ALA A 104 11.44 -67.65 40.29
CA ALA A 104 10.94 -68.36 41.47
C ALA A 104 9.45 -68.78 41.46
N GLN A 105 9.33 -70.10 41.28
CA GLN A 105 8.18 -70.98 41.31
C GLN A 105 7.41 -70.94 42.64
N GLN A 106 6.09 -71.16 42.60
CA GLN A 106 5.47 -72.41 43.09
C GLN A 106 3.95 -72.43 42.88
N GLN A 107 3.52 -73.48 42.15
CA GLN A 107 2.29 -74.27 42.28
C GLN A 107 0.97 -73.58 42.64
N GLN A 108 0.00 -73.66 41.73
CA GLN A 108 -1.18 -74.50 41.94
C GLN A 108 -1.90 -74.79 40.62
N SER A 109 -2.24 -76.07 40.47
CA SER A 109 -2.98 -76.72 39.38
C SER A 109 -4.36 -76.10 39.14
N ALA A 110 -4.63 -75.73 37.88
CA ALA A 110 -5.96 -75.38 37.36
C ALA A 110 -6.28 -76.27 36.12
N PRO A 111 -7.56 -76.60 35.85
CA PRO A 111 -8.00 -77.62 34.90
C PRO A 111 -7.83 -77.15 33.42
N PRO A 112 -8.12 -77.99 32.40
CA PRO A 112 -7.87 -77.70 30.98
C PRO A 112 -8.57 -76.45 30.38
N GLN A 113 -9.34 -75.72 31.17
CA GLN A 113 -10.09 -74.53 30.74
C GLN A 113 -9.21 -73.29 30.51
N ALA A 114 -8.02 -73.22 31.14
CA ALA A 114 -7.10 -72.08 30.98
C ALA A 114 -6.48 -72.00 29.58
N THR A 115 -6.30 -73.13 28.89
CA THR A 115 -5.70 -73.17 27.55
C THR A 115 -6.66 -72.66 26.47
N GLN A 116 -7.96 -72.92 26.61
CA GLN A 116 -8.99 -72.40 25.71
C GLN A 116 -9.32 -70.94 26.00
N GLN A 117 -9.33 -70.50 27.26
CA GLN A 117 -9.50 -69.07 27.59
C GLN A 117 -8.37 -68.22 27.04
N ASN A 118 -7.10 -68.65 27.19
CA ASN A 118 -5.95 -67.91 26.66
C ASN A 118 -5.89 -67.92 25.12
N GLN A 119 -6.35 -68.99 24.45
CA GLN A 119 -6.49 -69.02 22.99
C GLN A 119 -7.61 -68.09 22.50
N ASN A 120 -8.78 -68.09 23.15
CA ASN A 120 -9.90 -67.23 22.80
C ASN A 120 -9.58 -65.74 23.05
N GLU A 121 -8.78 -65.43 24.07
CA GLU A 121 -8.33 -64.07 24.37
C GLU A 121 -7.31 -63.57 23.33
N PHE A 122 -6.37 -64.42 22.89
CA PHE A 122 -5.45 -64.11 21.80
C PHE A 122 -6.18 -63.90 20.45
N GLU A 123 -7.16 -64.75 20.12
CA GLU A 123 -7.98 -64.61 18.91
C GLU A 123 -8.85 -63.34 18.94
N ALA A 124 -9.34 -62.95 20.12
CA ALA A 124 -10.09 -61.70 20.29
C ALA A 124 -9.21 -60.45 20.14
N GLU A 125 -7.96 -60.48 20.64
CA GLU A 125 -7.01 -59.38 20.47
C GLU A 125 -6.58 -59.20 19.00
N ASP A 126 -6.28 -60.30 18.28
CA ASP A 126 -5.97 -60.28 16.84
C ASP A 126 -7.15 -59.73 16.02
N ALA A 127 -8.38 -60.12 16.37
CA ALA A 127 -9.59 -59.60 15.72
C ALA A 127 -9.78 -58.09 15.93
N ILE A 128 -9.50 -57.58 17.15
CA ILE A 128 -9.57 -56.15 17.47
C ILE A 128 -8.49 -55.38 16.73
N GLU A 129 -7.25 -55.89 16.68
CA GLU A 129 -6.15 -55.25 15.96
C GLU A 129 -6.43 -55.19 14.45
N LYS A 130 -6.91 -56.29 13.86
CA LYS A 130 -7.35 -56.33 12.47
C LYS A 130 -8.48 -55.34 12.19
N ALA A 131 -9.47 -55.23 13.08
CA ALA A 131 -10.56 -54.26 12.94
C ALA A 131 -10.05 -52.81 13.03
N ARG A 132 -9.08 -52.51 13.91
CA ARG A 132 -8.43 -51.19 13.99
C ARG A 132 -7.70 -50.84 12.70
N LEU A 133 -6.93 -51.78 12.14
CA LEU A 133 -6.23 -51.60 10.87
C LEU A 133 -7.21 -51.34 9.72
N GLN A 134 -8.34 -52.06 9.68
CA GLN A 134 -9.39 -51.82 8.69
C GLN A 134 -10.03 -50.44 8.81
N VAL A 135 -10.32 -49.98 10.03
CA VAL A 135 -10.87 -48.64 10.28
C VAL A 135 -9.86 -47.56 9.90
N GLN A 136 -8.59 -47.74 10.23
CA GLN A 136 -7.52 -46.82 9.86
C GLN A 136 -7.34 -46.74 8.34
N ALA A 137 -7.31 -47.90 7.66
CA ALA A 137 -7.24 -47.96 6.20
C ALA A 137 -8.47 -47.31 5.54
N ALA A 138 -9.67 -47.50 6.09
CA ALA A 138 -10.88 -46.85 5.61
C ALA A 138 -10.83 -45.32 5.79
N LYS A 139 -10.30 -44.84 6.93
CA LYS A 139 -10.08 -43.41 7.18
C LYS A 139 -9.08 -42.82 6.19
N GLU A 140 -7.97 -43.49 5.94
CA GLU A 140 -6.95 -43.05 4.98
C GLU A 140 -7.48 -43.02 3.54
N ALA A 141 -8.24 -44.04 3.14
CA ALA A 141 -8.90 -44.07 1.83
C ALA A 141 -9.89 -42.91 1.66
N GLU A 142 -10.67 -42.60 2.71
CA GLU A 142 -11.61 -41.47 2.70
C GLU A 142 -10.89 -40.12 2.64
N LEU A 143 -9.81 -39.94 3.41
CA LEU A 143 -8.96 -38.74 3.34
C LEU A 143 -8.42 -38.53 1.91
N GLN A 144 -7.89 -39.59 1.28
CA GLN A 144 -7.36 -39.54 -0.09
C GLN A 144 -8.46 -39.19 -1.10
N ARG A 145 -9.65 -39.79 -0.97
CA ARG A 145 -10.79 -39.51 -1.84
C ARG A 145 -11.22 -38.04 -1.73
N LEU A 146 -11.40 -37.52 -0.52
CA LEU A 146 -11.81 -36.14 -0.29
C LEU A 146 -10.76 -35.13 -0.77
N LEU A 147 -9.47 -35.41 -0.56
CA LEU A 147 -8.38 -34.61 -1.12
C LEU A 147 -8.42 -34.57 -2.65
N GLY A 148 -8.59 -35.73 -3.28
CA GLY A 148 -8.70 -35.84 -4.74
C GLY A 148 -9.89 -35.04 -5.29
N GLU A 149 -11.06 -35.16 -4.65
CA GLU A 149 -12.25 -34.39 -5.02
C GLU A 149 -12.03 -32.88 -4.89
N GLY A 150 -11.45 -32.44 -3.76
CA GLY A 150 -11.16 -31.02 -3.53
C GLY A 150 -10.24 -30.45 -4.62
N VAL A 151 -9.19 -31.18 -4.99
CA VAL A 151 -8.26 -30.76 -6.06
C VAL A 151 -8.96 -30.67 -7.41
N GLN A 152 -9.84 -31.62 -7.75
CA GLN A 152 -10.59 -31.59 -9.01
C GLN A 152 -11.59 -30.43 -9.05
N LEU A 153 -12.31 -30.19 -7.94
CA LEU A 153 -13.23 -29.06 -7.82
C LEU A 153 -12.49 -27.72 -7.99
N TRP A 154 -11.31 -27.60 -7.38
CA TRP A 154 -10.46 -26.42 -7.54
C TRP A 154 -10.04 -26.20 -8.99
N ARG A 155 -9.57 -27.25 -9.68
CA ARG A 155 -9.21 -27.19 -11.11
C ARG A 155 -10.39 -26.79 -12.00
N ASN A 156 -11.60 -27.19 -11.62
CA ASN A 156 -12.84 -26.81 -12.29
C ASN A 156 -13.36 -25.41 -11.88
N ARG A 157 -12.55 -24.61 -11.17
CA ARG A 157 -12.88 -23.27 -10.64
C ARG A 157 -14.07 -23.24 -9.68
N ARG A 158 -14.40 -24.38 -9.06
CA ARG A 158 -15.46 -24.50 -8.04
C ARG A 158 -14.84 -24.34 -6.65
N ALA A 159 -14.39 -23.12 -6.35
CA ALA A 159 -13.58 -22.82 -5.15
C ALA A 159 -14.32 -23.16 -3.85
N HIS A 160 -15.60 -22.78 -3.72
CA HIS A 160 -16.40 -23.03 -2.52
C HIS A 160 -16.55 -24.52 -2.22
N GLU A 161 -16.85 -25.32 -3.24
CA GLU A 161 -17.02 -26.76 -3.07
C GLU A 161 -15.68 -27.46 -2.79
N ALA A 162 -14.59 -26.94 -3.36
CA ALA A 162 -13.25 -27.42 -3.03
C ALA A 162 -12.91 -27.16 -1.55
N THR A 163 -13.21 -25.96 -1.03
CA THR A 163 -13.01 -25.64 0.39
C THR A 163 -13.83 -26.54 1.30
N GLU A 164 -15.09 -26.85 0.97
CA GLU A 164 -15.92 -27.78 1.76
C GLU A 164 -15.29 -29.18 1.85
N LYS A 165 -14.66 -29.67 0.77
CA LYS A 165 -13.96 -30.96 0.77
C LYS A 165 -12.70 -30.91 1.61
N PHE A 166 -11.90 -29.87 1.51
CA PHE A 166 -10.70 -29.73 2.34
C PHE A 166 -11.04 -29.54 3.82
N GLU A 167 -12.14 -28.87 4.15
CA GLU A 167 -12.65 -28.80 5.52
C GLU A 167 -13.08 -30.17 6.05
N GLN A 168 -13.69 -31.03 5.22
CA GLN A 168 -13.98 -32.42 5.61
C GLN A 168 -12.69 -33.18 5.91
N VAL A 169 -11.64 -33.01 5.11
CA VAL A 169 -10.32 -33.59 5.36
C VAL A 169 -9.76 -33.10 6.70
N ILE A 170 -9.80 -31.78 6.96
CA ILE A 170 -9.31 -31.18 8.20
C ILE A 170 -10.12 -31.65 9.42
N ARG A 171 -11.42 -31.95 9.28
CA ARG A 171 -12.22 -32.55 10.37
C ARG A 171 -11.79 -33.98 10.70
N LEU A 172 -11.38 -34.76 9.69
CA LEU A 172 -10.93 -36.14 9.86
C LEU A 172 -9.47 -36.22 10.31
N ASP A 173 -8.63 -35.31 9.83
CA ASP A 173 -7.22 -35.15 10.15
C ASP A 173 -6.87 -33.65 10.26
N PRO A 174 -6.92 -33.09 11.49
CA PRO A 174 -6.63 -31.68 11.72
C PRO A 174 -5.23 -31.22 11.32
N ASN A 175 -4.28 -32.14 11.20
CA ASN A 175 -2.89 -31.85 10.87
C ASN A 175 -2.56 -32.20 9.40
N ASN A 176 -3.57 -32.47 8.57
CA ASN A 176 -3.35 -32.86 7.18
C ASN A 176 -2.66 -31.74 6.38
N ALA A 177 -1.39 -31.96 6.03
CA ALA A 177 -0.57 -30.95 5.37
C ALA A 177 -1.10 -30.57 3.98
N GLU A 178 -1.53 -31.55 3.18
CA GLU A 178 -2.09 -31.31 1.84
C GLU A 178 -3.37 -30.48 1.87
N ALA A 179 -4.27 -30.73 2.83
CA ALA A 179 -5.52 -29.96 2.95
C ALA A 179 -5.25 -28.51 3.33
N HIS A 180 -4.39 -28.27 4.33
CA HIS A 180 -3.98 -26.92 4.72
C HIS A 180 -3.26 -26.18 3.59
N PHE A 181 -2.37 -26.87 2.86
CA PHE A 181 -1.70 -26.29 1.70
C PHE A 181 -2.70 -25.93 0.59
N SER A 182 -3.66 -26.81 0.30
CA SER A 182 -4.68 -26.57 -0.73
C SER A 182 -5.63 -25.41 -0.34
N MET A 183 -6.00 -25.30 0.94
CA MET A 183 -6.74 -24.15 1.46
C MET A 183 -5.93 -22.84 1.30
N GLY A 184 -4.63 -22.89 1.58
CA GLY A 184 -3.73 -21.75 1.37
C GLY A 184 -3.73 -21.25 -0.08
N ILE A 185 -3.66 -22.16 -1.05
CA ILE A 185 -3.74 -21.83 -2.48
C ILE A 185 -5.06 -21.14 -2.83
N ILE A 186 -6.18 -21.64 -2.30
CA ILE A 186 -7.49 -21.06 -2.58
C ILE A 186 -7.59 -19.65 -1.98
N TYR A 187 -7.20 -19.46 -0.72
CA TYR A 187 -7.20 -18.13 -0.08
C TYR A 187 -6.28 -17.14 -0.79
N GLU A 188 -5.11 -17.59 -1.22
CA GLU A 188 -4.16 -16.77 -1.98
C GLU A 188 -4.75 -16.32 -3.31
N ALA A 189 -5.43 -17.22 -4.03
CA ALA A 189 -6.13 -16.90 -5.27
C ALA A 189 -7.30 -15.93 -5.08
N SER A 190 -7.95 -15.96 -3.91
CA SER A 190 -8.98 -14.99 -3.51
C SER A 190 -8.42 -13.66 -2.99
N GLY A 191 -7.09 -13.51 -2.86
CA GLY A 191 -6.45 -12.31 -2.32
C GLY A 191 -6.56 -12.15 -0.80
N ASN A 192 -6.96 -13.22 -0.10
CA ASN A 192 -7.06 -13.33 1.35
C ASN A 192 -5.72 -13.82 1.92
N PHE A 193 -4.71 -12.95 1.84
CA PHE A 193 -3.33 -13.34 2.10
C PHE A 193 -3.03 -13.72 3.57
N ALA A 194 -3.83 -13.22 4.53
CA ALA A 194 -3.66 -13.57 5.95
C ALA A 194 -4.10 -15.02 6.23
N GLU A 195 -5.26 -15.41 5.71
CA GLU A 195 -5.81 -16.75 5.80
C GLU A 195 -4.95 -17.76 5.02
N ALA A 196 -4.44 -17.34 3.87
CA ALA A 196 -3.49 -18.13 3.08
C ALA A 196 -2.20 -18.41 3.87
N LEU A 197 -1.60 -17.37 4.47
CA LEU A 197 -0.40 -17.50 5.30
C LEU A 197 -0.63 -18.45 6.49
N SER A 198 -1.74 -18.29 7.20
CA SER A 198 -2.13 -19.17 8.32
C SER A 198 -2.24 -20.63 7.88
N SER A 199 -2.87 -20.88 6.72
CA SER A 199 -3.03 -22.22 6.16
C SER A 199 -1.69 -22.84 5.74
N TYR A 200 -0.83 -22.08 5.06
CA TYR A 200 0.52 -22.54 4.70
C TYR A 200 1.41 -22.80 5.92
N GLN A 201 1.30 -21.99 6.98
CA GLN A 201 2.01 -22.22 8.24
C GLN A 201 1.58 -23.53 8.91
N ARG A 202 0.29 -23.85 8.90
CA ARG A 202 -0.20 -25.16 9.39
C ARG A 202 0.35 -26.32 8.58
N ALA A 203 0.36 -26.21 7.24
CA ALA A 203 0.97 -27.23 6.38
C ALA A 203 2.48 -27.40 6.67
N SER A 204 3.20 -26.29 6.83
CA SER A 204 4.63 -26.29 7.17
C SER A 204 4.91 -26.83 8.57
N ALA A 205 4.01 -26.64 9.54
CA ALA A 205 4.16 -27.22 10.87
C ALA A 205 4.03 -28.75 10.85
N SER A 206 3.14 -29.29 10.01
CA SER A 206 2.97 -30.73 9.83
C SER A 206 4.12 -31.39 9.07
N ARG A 207 4.73 -30.70 8.09
CA ARG A 207 5.90 -31.19 7.34
C ARG A 207 6.98 -30.09 7.21
N PRO A 208 7.83 -29.90 8.22
CA PRO A 208 8.82 -28.82 8.27
C PRO A 208 9.88 -28.86 7.16
N ASP A 209 10.12 -30.02 6.56
CA ASP A 209 11.16 -30.20 5.54
C ASP A 209 10.64 -29.96 4.11
N ASN A 210 9.34 -29.73 3.93
CA ASN A 210 8.78 -29.45 2.61
C ASN A 210 9.12 -28.02 2.17
N LYS A 211 9.96 -27.92 1.13
CA LYS A 211 10.39 -26.62 0.56
C LYS A 211 9.26 -25.86 -0.12
N ASP A 212 8.27 -26.56 -0.70
CA ASP A 212 7.16 -25.92 -1.40
C ASP A 212 6.30 -25.09 -0.43
N TYR A 213 6.10 -25.58 0.80
CA TYR A 213 5.36 -24.85 1.83
C TYR A 213 6.11 -23.59 2.27
N LYS A 214 7.43 -23.68 2.45
CA LYS A 214 8.27 -22.52 2.78
C LYS A 214 8.27 -21.47 1.65
N ASN A 215 8.31 -21.92 0.40
CA ASN A 215 8.24 -21.03 -0.76
C ASN A 215 6.88 -20.32 -0.83
N ALA A 216 5.78 -21.06 -0.63
CA ALA A 216 4.43 -20.50 -0.61
C ALA A 216 4.25 -19.46 0.51
N ILE A 217 4.81 -19.69 1.70
CA ILE A 217 4.84 -18.70 2.80
C ILE A 217 5.59 -17.43 2.36
N SER A 218 6.81 -17.56 1.84
CA SER A 218 7.59 -16.40 1.37
C SER A 218 6.84 -15.61 0.29
N ASP A 219 6.19 -16.31 -0.64
CA ASP A 219 5.51 -15.68 -1.76
C ASP A 219 4.22 -14.99 -1.34
N VAL A 220 3.43 -15.60 -0.46
CA VAL A 220 2.22 -14.97 0.07
C VAL A 220 2.55 -13.75 0.93
N GLU A 221 3.64 -13.79 1.70
CA GLU A 221 4.10 -12.61 2.47
C GLU A 221 4.50 -11.44 1.56
N LYS A 222 5.21 -11.72 0.45
CA LYS A 222 5.54 -10.68 -0.55
C LYS A 222 4.28 -10.07 -1.15
N LYS A 223 3.29 -10.92 -1.48
CA LYS A 223 2.00 -10.48 -2.01
C LYS A 223 1.20 -9.66 -0.99
N ALA A 224 1.19 -10.08 0.27
CA ALA A 224 0.57 -9.34 1.38
C ALA A 224 1.17 -7.94 1.55
N ARG A 225 2.51 -7.85 1.65
CA ARG A 225 3.23 -6.57 1.74
C ARG A 225 2.97 -5.66 0.55
N SER A 226 2.89 -6.23 -0.66
CA SER A 226 2.58 -5.47 -1.87
C SER A 226 1.15 -4.92 -1.85
N LYS A 227 0.17 -5.73 -1.44
CA LYS A 227 -1.24 -5.31 -1.30
C LYS A 227 -1.37 -4.19 -0.28
N GLU A 228 -0.81 -4.36 0.92
CA GLU A 228 -0.82 -3.35 1.98
C GLU A 228 -0.20 -2.02 1.50
N LYS A 229 0.95 -2.09 0.83
CA LYS A 229 1.60 -0.91 0.25
C LYS A 229 0.71 -0.22 -0.80
N ASN A 230 0.08 -0.99 -1.68
CA ASN A 230 -0.79 -0.44 -2.73
C ASN A 230 -2.07 0.17 -2.15
N ASP A 231 -2.65 -0.47 -1.13
CA ASP A 231 -3.85 0.02 -0.45
C ASP A 231 -3.53 1.32 0.32
N GLY A 232 -2.39 1.38 1.01
CA GLY A 232 -1.88 2.60 1.65
C GLY A 232 -1.62 3.72 0.65
N LEU A 233 -0.94 3.41 -0.46
CA LEU A 233 -0.70 4.37 -1.53
C LEU A 233 -2.01 4.89 -2.14
N SER A 234 -3.03 4.05 -2.29
CA SER A 234 -4.35 4.46 -2.77
C SER A 234 -5.01 5.51 -1.86
N GLY A 235 -4.93 5.32 -0.54
CA GLY A 235 -5.41 6.29 0.45
C GLY A 235 -4.65 7.61 0.40
N GLU A 236 -3.32 7.56 0.41
CA GLU A 236 -2.46 8.76 0.30
C GLU A 236 -2.71 9.55 -0.99
N LEU A 237 -2.82 8.86 -2.12
CA LEU A 237 -3.07 9.49 -3.41
C LEU A 237 -4.44 10.15 -3.46
N LYS A 238 -5.46 9.52 -2.86
CA LYS A 238 -6.80 10.12 -2.76
C LYS A 238 -6.76 11.41 -1.95
N MET A 239 -6.16 11.39 -0.77
CA MET A 239 -6.00 12.60 0.06
C MET A 239 -5.22 13.69 -0.69
N MET A 240 -4.09 13.32 -1.32
CA MET A 240 -3.28 14.26 -2.10
C MET A 240 -4.07 14.92 -3.25
N ALA A 241 -4.92 14.17 -3.95
CA ALA A 241 -5.77 14.73 -5.01
C ALA A 241 -6.87 15.65 -4.46
N GLU A 242 -7.44 15.35 -3.30
CA GLU A 242 -8.42 16.18 -2.59
C GLU A 242 -7.78 17.48 -2.09
N ASP A 243 -6.60 17.39 -1.48
CA ASP A 243 -5.81 18.55 -1.01
C ASP A 243 -5.41 19.45 -2.18
N ALA A 244 -4.97 18.86 -3.30
CA ALA A 244 -4.64 19.62 -4.52
C ALA A 244 -5.85 20.38 -5.06
N ALA A 245 -7.03 19.75 -5.09
CA ALA A 245 -8.26 20.39 -5.50
C ALA A 245 -8.69 21.50 -4.53
N ALA A 246 -8.51 21.30 -3.23
CA ALA A 246 -8.83 22.30 -2.21
C ALA A 246 -7.88 23.52 -2.29
N ALA A 247 -6.57 23.29 -2.44
CA ALA A 247 -5.57 24.33 -2.65
C ALA A 247 -5.88 25.15 -3.91
N PHE A 248 -6.26 24.48 -5.01
CA PHE A 248 -6.69 25.16 -6.23
C PHE A 248 -7.89 26.09 -6.01
N LYS A 249 -8.92 25.62 -5.29
CA LYS A 249 -10.11 26.42 -4.97
C LYS A 249 -9.79 27.64 -4.09
N ARG A 250 -8.79 27.54 -3.22
CA ARG A 250 -8.29 28.67 -2.40
C ARG A 250 -7.39 29.65 -3.17
N GLY A 251 -7.04 29.34 -4.42
CA GLY A 251 -6.11 30.15 -5.22
C GLY A 251 -4.63 29.87 -4.94
N GLU A 252 -4.31 28.84 -4.16
CA GLU A 252 -2.95 28.42 -3.81
C GLU A 252 -2.34 27.60 -4.97
N TYR A 253 -2.19 28.21 -6.14
CA TYR A 253 -1.86 27.51 -7.39
C TYR A 253 -0.53 26.77 -7.35
N MET A 254 0.50 27.32 -6.70
CA MET A 254 1.79 26.65 -6.56
C MET A 254 1.69 25.38 -5.69
N SER A 255 0.91 25.42 -4.61
CA SER A 255 0.69 24.26 -3.74
C SER A 255 -0.14 23.18 -4.47
N ALA A 256 -1.18 23.60 -5.19
CA ALA A 256 -1.99 22.68 -5.99
C ALA A 256 -1.16 22.00 -7.09
N LEU A 257 -0.26 22.76 -7.74
CA LEU A 257 0.63 22.23 -8.76
C LEU A 257 1.57 21.17 -8.18
N ASP A 258 2.21 21.44 -7.05
CA ASP A 258 3.14 20.51 -6.40
C ASP A 258 2.44 19.18 -6.04
N LEU A 259 1.26 19.25 -5.41
CA LEU A 259 0.50 18.06 -5.04
C LEU A 259 0.08 17.23 -6.27
N TYR A 260 -0.45 17.85 -7.32
CA TYR A 260 -0.77 17.10 -8.54
C TYR A 260 0.47 16.56 -9.26
N LYS A 261 1.63 17.21 -9.12
CA LYS A 261 2.89 16.71 -9.65
C LYS A 261 3.42 15.51 -8.90
N GLN A 262 3.33 15.51 -7.57
CA GLN A 262 3.63 14.34 -6.76
C GLN A 262 2.68 13.19 -7.07
N PHE A 263 1.39 13.47 -7.25
CA PHE A 263 0.40 12.47 -7.67
C PHE A 263 0.75 11.86 -9.03
N GLU A 264 1.10 12.69 -10.02
CA GLU A 264 1.52 12.26 -11.36
C GLU A 264 2.78 11.37 -11.32
N ALA A 265 3.72 11.63 -10.42
CA ALA A 265 4.94 10.83 -10.28
C ALA A 265 4.71 9.42 -9.72
N ARG A 266 3.60 9.22 -8.99
CA ARG A 266 3.26 7.96 -8.30
C ARG A 266 2.16 7.16 -8.99
N THR A 267 1.59 7.68 -10.08
CA THR A 267 0.46 7.04 -10.78
C THR A 267 0.74 6.88 -12.28
N PRO A 268 0.13 5.87 -12.93
CA PRO A 268 0.13 5.81 -14.39
C PRO A 268 -0.46 7.10 -15.00
N PRO A 269 -0.01 7.54 -16.18
CA PRO A 269 -0.46 8.79 -16.79
C PRO A 269 -2.00 8.87 -16.94
N GLN A 270 -2.62 9.89 -16.34
CA GLN A 270 -4.06 10.11 -16.41
C GLN A 270 -4.43 11.44 -17.07
N ALA A 271 -5.36 11.42 -18.01
CA ALA A 271 -5.73 12.60 -18.78
C ALA A 271 -6.34 13.73 -17.94
N ASN A 272 -7.14 13.40 -16.92
CA ASN A 272 -7.73 14.35 -15.97
C ASN A 272 -6.66 15.06 -15.12
N ILE A 273 -5.63 14.35 -14.65
CA ILE A 273 -4.54 14.96 -13.88
C ILE A 273 -3.73 15.92 -14.75
N LYS A 274 -3.41 15.52 -15.99
CA LYS A 274 -2.77 16.41 -16.98
C LYS A 274 -3.62 17.66 -17.22
N TYR A 275 -4.92 17.52 -17.39
CA TYR A 275 -5.83 18.63 -17.57
C TYR A 275 -5.89 19.57 -16.35
N ASN A 276 -5.92 19.03 -15.13
CA ASN A 276 -5.93 19.83 -13.91
C ASN A 276 -4.63 20.64 -13.76
N ILE A 277 -3.46 20.02 -14.02
CA ILE A 277 -2.18 20.71 -14.05
C ILE A 277 -2.16 21.82 -15.12
N GLY A 278 -2.67 21.54 -16.32
CA GLY A 278 -2.79 22.55 -17.38
C GLY A 278 -3.66 23.73 -16.96
N THR A 279 -4.75 23.45 -16.24
CA THR A 279 -5.65 24.48 -15.69
C THR A 279 -4.98 25.30 -14.59
N ILE A 280 -4.15 24.70 -13.75
CA ILE A 280 -3.36 25.42 -12.75
C ILE A 280 -2.37 26.39 -13.43
N TYR A 281 -1.64 25.92 -14.44
CA TYR A 281 -0.77 26.78 -15.23
C TYR A 281 -1.53 27.91 -15.94
N LEU A 282 -2.75 27.64 -16.40
CA LEU A 282 -3.63 28.65 -17.00
C LEU A 282 -3.98 29.75 -15.98
N MET A 283 -4.34 29.37 -14.74
CA MET A 283 -4.62 30.32 -13.66
C MET A 283 -3.40 31.16 -13.27
N MET A 284 -2.20 30.57 -13.36
CA MET A 284 -0.92 31.27 -13.20
C MET A 284 -0.51 32.09 -14.43
N LYS A 285 -1.34 32.15 -15.49
CA LYS A 285 -1.07 32.81 -16.78
C LYS A 285 0.17 32.25 -17.51
N ASN A 286 0.62 31.05 -17.16
CA ASN A 286 1.65 30.33 -17.90
C ASN A 286 1.01 29.54 -19.05
N TYR A 287 0.58 30.29 -20.08
CA TYR A 287 -0.18 29.75 -21.21
C TYR A 287 0.57 28.67 -22.00
N GLN A 288 1.91 28.78 -22.08
CA GLN A 288 2.72 27.79 -22.78
C GLN A 288 2.65 26.43 -22.07
N MET A 289 2.91 26.41 -20.76
CA MET A 289 2.82 25.17 -19.99
C MET A 289 1.40 24.63 -19.93
N ALA A 290 0.40 25.50 -19.78
CA ALA A 290 -1.00 25.11 -19.83
C ALA A 290 -1.34 24.35 -21.11
N LEU A 291 -0.90 24.87 -22.26
CA LEU A 291 -1.12 24.27 -23.57
C LEU A 291 -0.44 22.90 -23.72
N GLU A 292 0.80 22.76 -23.25
CA GLU A 292 1.52 21.48 -23.26
C GLU A 292 0.78 20.40 -22.47
N TYR A 293 0.29 20.73 -21.26
CA TYR A 293 -0.47 19.80 -20.44
C TYR A 293 -1.84 19.45 -21.04
N TYR A 294 -2.55 20.42 -21.63
CA TYR A 294 -3.78 20.14 -22.35
C TYR A 294 -3.56 19.24 -23.57
N LYS A 295 -2.47 19.43 -24.30
CA LYS A 295 -2.08 18.52 -25.41
C LYS A 295 -1.80 17.12 -24.92
N GLN A 296 -1.12 16.96 -23.79
CA GLN A 296 -0.91 15.64 -23.16
C GLN A 296 -2.23 15.00 -22.72
N ALA A 297 -3.15 15.76 -22.10
CA ALA A 297 -4.48 15.26 -21.74
C ALA A 297 -5.27 14.77 -22.97
N LYS A 298 -5.28 15.57 -24.05
CA LYS A 298 -5.91 15.21 -25.33
C LYS A 298 -5.26 13.98 -25.96
N LYS A 299 -3.93 13.83 -25.91
CA LYS A 299 -3.24 12.65 -26.43
C LYS A 299 -3.66 11.37 -25.71
N LEU A 300 -3.86 11.43 -24.39
CA LEU A 300 -4.29 10.30 -23.58
C LEU A 300 -5.76 9.93 -23.81
N LYS A 301 -6.64 10.92 -24.05
CA LYS A 301 -8.05 10.69 -24.40
C LYS A 301 -8.50 11.59 -25.56
N PRO A 302 -8.25 11.20 -26.82
CA PRO A 302 -8.55 12.04 -27.99
C PRO A 302 -10.05 12.27 -28.24
N SER A 303 -10.90 11.34 -27.80
CA SER A 303 -12.35 11.40 -27.96
C SER A 303 -13.05 12.29 -26.93
N GLU A 304 -12.33 12.78 -25.92
CA GLU A 304 -12.90 13.59 -24.84
C GLU A 304 -13.01 15.08 -25.24
N PRO A 305 -14.21 15.64 -25.46
CA PRO A 305 -14.38 16.97 -26.03
C PRO A 305 -13.74 18.09 -25.21
N LYS A 306 -13.80 18.00 -23.88
CA LYS A 306 -13.24 19.04 -22.99
C LYS A 306 -11.75 19.28 -23.20
N TYR A 307 -10.96 18.24 -23.52
CA TYR A 307 -9.52 18.41 -23.74
C TYR A 307 -9.22 19.03 -25.10
N LEU A 308 -10.01 18.68 -26.11
CA LEU A 308 -9.93 19.31 -27.43
C LEU A 308 -10.30 20.80 -27.34
N GLN A 309 -11.41 21.11 -26.68
CA GLN A 309 -11.88 22.48 -26.48
C GLN A 309 -10.86 23.32 -25.72
N ALA A 310 -10.26 22.79 -24.64
CA ALA A 310 -9.24 23.51 -23.88
C ALA A 310 -7.99 23.86 -24.71
N VAL A 311 -7.52 22.93 -25.56
CA VAL A 311 -6.41 23.20 -26.50
C VAL A 311 -6.82 24.28 -27.50
N GLN A 312 -7.97 24.12 -28.17
CA GLN A 312 -8.42 25.04 -29.22
C GLN A 312 -8.66 26.45 -28.69
N GLN A 313 -9.33 26.57 -27.53
CA GLN A 313 -9.63 27.85 -26.91
C GLN A 313 -8.33 28.58 -26.52
N LEU A 314 -7.39 27.87 -25.89
CA LEU A 314 -6.13 28.47 -25.45
C LEU A 314 -5.26 28.90 -26.65
N GLU A 315 -5.15 28.07 -27.69
CA GLU A 315 -4.43 28.44 -28.92
C GLU A 315 -5.07 29.64 -29.63
N SER A 316 -6.40 29.70 -29.68
CA SER A 316 -7.13 30.84 -30.24
C SER A 316 -6.85 32.13 -29.47
N ASN A 317 -6.93 32.08 -28.13
CA ASN A 317 -6.65 33.22 -27.27
C ASN A 317 -5.20 33.71 -27.41
N MET A 318 -4.22 32.80 -27.43
CA MET A 318 -2.81 33.14 -27.62
C MET A 318 -2.54 33.78 -28.99
N LYS A 319 -3.23 33.33 -30.05
CA LYS A 319 -3.13 33.94 -31.39
C LYS A 319 -3.71 35.35 -31.41
N LYS A 320 -4.89 35.57 -30.82
CA LYS A 320 -5.52 36.90 -30.73
C LYS A 320 -4.63 37.90 -29.99
N ASP A 321 -4.15 37.51 -28.81
CA ASP A 321 -3.23 38.31 -27.99
C ASP A 321 -1.94 38.67 -28.75
N THR A 322 -1.42 37.74 -29.57
CA THR A 322 -0.25 38.00 -30.42
C THR A 322 -0.55 39.01 -31.53
N VAL A 323 -1.72 38.93 -32.18
CA VAL A 323 -2.13 39.86 -33.25
C VAL A 323 -2.39 41.25 -32.68
N GLU A 324 -3.13 41.36 -31.58
CA GLU A 324 -3.44 42.62 -30.90
C GLU A 324 -2.15 43.32 -30.44
N ARG A 325 -1.18 42.59 -29.89
CA ARG A 325 0.13 43.15 -29.53
C ARG A 325 0.91 43.69 -30.72
N LYS A 326 0.93 42.98 -31.84
CA LYS A 326 1.62 43.44 -33.05
C LYS A 326 0.96 44.70 -33.63
N GLN A 327 -0.37 44.77 -33.57
CA GLN A 327 -1.11 45.94 -34.01
C GLN A 327 -0.83 47.16 -33.11
N ALA A 328 -0.89 46.99 -31.79
CA ALA A 328 -0.59 48.04 -30.83
C ALA A 328 0.87 48.55 -30.97
N GLN A 329 1.83 47.67 -31.24
CA GLN A 329 3.21 48.07 -31.53
C GLN A 329 3.32 48.91 -32.79
N LYS A 330 2.62 48.51 -33.86
CA LYS A 330 2.62 49.24 -35.14
C LYS A 330 2.01 50.64 -35.00
N GLU A 331 0.90 50.75 -34.25
CA GLU A 331 0.23 52.03 -33.97
C GLU A 331 1.11 52.95 -33.10
N SER A 332 1.73 52.39 -32.05
CA SER A 332 2.67 53.14 -31.20
C SER A 332 3.88 53.64 -31.99
N GLN A 333 4.40 52.83 -32.92
CA GLN A 333 5.53 53.21 -33.77
C GLN A 333 5.14 54.32 -34.76
N ALA A 334 3.96 54.22 -35.39
CA ALA A 334 3.45 55.24 -36.29
C ALA A 334 3.22 56.59 -35.57
N ALA A 335 2.67 56.56 -34.36
CA ALA A 335 2.45 57.77 -33.55
C ALA A 335 3.77 58.47 -33.19
N TYR A 336 4.81 57.69 -32.86
CA TYR A 336 6.15 58.22 -32.58
C TYR A 336 6.77 58.89 -33.81
N GLU A 337 6.72 58.22 -34.97
CA GLU A 337 7.23 58.78 -36.22
C GLU A 337 6.52 60.07 -36.64
N GLU A 338 5.20 60.16 -36.40
CA GLU A 338 4.44 61.37 -36.65
C GLU A 338 4.85 62.51 -35.70
N GLN A 339 5.03 62.22 -34.42
CA GLN A 339 5.48 63.19 -33.42
C GLN A 339 6.87 63.74 -33.77
N GLU A 340 7.81 62.88 -34.18
CA GLU A 340 9.15 63.29 -34.61
C GLU A 340 9.12 64.10 -35.91
N ARG A 341 8.27 63.76 -36.88
CA ARG A 341 8.06 64.60 -38.08
C ARG A 341 7.55 65.99 -37.71
N ARG A 342 6.58 66.09 -36.81
CA ARG A 342 6.05 67.38 -36.34
C ARG A 342 7.13 68.21 -35.63
N ARG A 343 7.98 67.57 -34.81
CA ARG A 343 9.14 68.22 -34.17
C ARG A 343 10.14 68.77 -35.19
N MET A 344 10.52 67.96 -36.18
CA MET A 344 11.47 68.36 -37.22
C MET A 344 10.91 69.52 -38.08
N GLN A 345 9.62 69.49 -38.41
CA GLN A 345 8.96 70.59 -39.12
C GLN A 345 8.89 71.88 -38.29
N ALA A 346 8.66 71.76 -36.97
CA ALA A 346 8.67 72.90 -36.06
C ALA A 346 10.07 73.51 -35.90
N GLN A 347 11.13 72.68 -35.83
CA GLN A 347 12.52 73.14 -35.80
C GLN A 347 12.91 73.85 -37.11
N ASN A 348 12.47 73.33 -38.27
CA ASN A 348 12.80 73.93 -39.56
C ASN A 348 12.07 75.26 -39.83
N ARG A 349 10.92 75.49 -39.18
CA ARG A 349 10.20 76.78 -39.22
C ARG A 349 10.83 77.87 -38.33
N ASN A 350 11.72 77.49 -37.41
CA ASN A 350 12.26 78.39 -36.37
C ASN A 350 13.74 78.74 -36.55
N MET A 351 14.33 78.63 -37.75
CA MET A 351 15.67 79.18 -37.99
C MET A 351 15.63 80.72 -38.06
N PRO A 352 16.26 81.45 -37.12
CA PRO A 352 16.52 82.87 -37.30
C PRO A 352 17.73 83.03 -38.23
N ASN A 353 17.67 84.02 -39.11
CA ASN A 353 18.80 84.47 -39.94
C ASN A 353 20.00 84.79 -39.03
N VAL A 354 21.05 83.97 -39.07
CA VAL A 354 22.22 84.10 -38.18
C VAL A 354 23.16 85.16 -38.75
N ASN A 355 23.23 86.31 -38.07
CA ASN A 355 24.33 87.26 -38.21
C ASN A 355 25.45 86.82 -37.24
N PRO A 356 26.67 86.49 -37.69
CA PRO A 356 27.73 85.99 -36.82
C PRO A 356 28.46 87.16 -36.14
N GLY A 357 28.00 87.54 -34.95
CA GLY A 357 28.68 88.49 -34.08
C GLY A 357 28.41 88.19 -32.61
N ALA A 358 29.48 87.80 -31.91
CA ALA A 358 29.61 87.69 -30.45
C ALA A 358 28.99 86.46 -29.75
N ASN A 359 29.87 85.49 -29.47
CA ASN A 359 29.76 84.56 -28.35
C ASN A 359 29.79 85.31 -27.01
N LYS A 360 28.83 85.03 -26.11
CA LYS A 360 29.10 84.55 -24.73
C LYS A 360 27.80 84.26 -23.95
N PHE A 361 27.65 82.98 -23.63
CA PHE A 361 27.05 82.38 -22.42
C PHE A 361 26.17 83.25 -21.51
N ALA A 362 24.87 82.94 -21.50
CA ALA A 362 24.02 82.96 -20.31
C ALA A 362 22.71 82.19 -20.58
N GLN A 363 22.41 81.15 -19.80
CA GLN A 363 21.06 80.98 -19.23
C GLN A 363 21.07 79.97 -18.06
N LEU A 364 20.71 80.53 -16.91
CA LEU A 364 20.35 79.90 -15.64
C LEU A 364 18.91 79.38 -15.69
N GLY A 365 18.67 78.32 -14.89
CA GLY A 365 17.42 78.08 -14.15
C GLY A 365 16.23 77.55 -14.97
N THR A 366 15.43 76.58 -14.53
CA THR A 366 15.05 76.14 -13.19
C THR A 366 14.50 74.70 -13.26
N GLN A 367 14.60 73.97 -12.15
CA GLN A 367 14.08 72.60 -11.94
C GLN A 367 12.61 72.39 -12.39
N PRO A 368 12.21 71.12 -12.57
CA PRO A 368 10.97 70.66 -11.95
C PRO A 368 11.21 69.53 -10.95
N SER A 369 10.74 69.78 -9.74
CA SER A 369 10.51 68.85 -8.65
C SER A 369 9.52 67.72 -9.00
N ALA A 370 9.90 66.50 -8.65
CA ALA A 370 9.06 65.41 -8.14
C ALA A 370 7.79 64.99 -8.94
N GLN A 371 7.97 64.01 -9.83
CA GLN A 371 7.10 62.84 -9.85
C GLN A 371 7.94 61.59 -9.57
N LYS A 372 7.87 61.12 -8.32
CA LYS A 372 8.31 59.78 -7.92
C LYS A 372 7.50 58.74 -8.70
N GLY A 373 8.19 57.81 -9.34
CA GLY A 373 7.61 56.54 -9.77
C GLY A 373 7.06 56.47 -11.19
N GLN A 374 7.51 57.32 -12.12
CA GLN A 374 7.18 57.14 -13.54
C GLN A 374 7.76 55.82 -14.05
N GLU A 375 6.82 54.94 -14.37
CA GLU A 375 6.99 53.58 -14.84
C GLU A 375 7.79 53.57 -16.14
N PHE A 376 8.83 52.75 -16.12
CA PHE A 376 9.89 52.68 -17.10
C PHE A 376 9.39 51.99 -18.38
N MET A 377 9.45 52.67 -19.52
CA MET A 377 9.34 52.06 -20.85
C MET A 377 10.38 52.70 -21.75
N ASN A 378 11.60 52.14 -21.80
CA ASN A 378 12.60 52.52 -22.82
C ASN A 378 13.39 51.29 -23.32
N SER A 379 13.35 51.11 -24.65
CA SER A 379 14.21 50.35 -25.59
C SER A 379 14.54 48.85 -25.37
N VAL A 380 14.43 48.29 -24.17
CA VAL A 380 14.92 46.93 -23.84
C VAL A 380 13.89 45.98 -23.25
N GLY A 381 12.72 46.50 -22.87
CA GLY A 381 11.59 45.71 -22.36
C GLY A 381 11.78 45.17 -20.95
N LEU A 382 12.44 45.92 -20.07
CA LEU A 382 12.49 45.64 -18.63
C LEU A 382 11.75 46.75 -17.88
N ILE A 383 10.90 46.36 -16.93
CA ILE A 383 10.38 47.26 -15.92
C ILE A 383 10.91 46.77 -14.58
N GLY A 384 11.64 47.64 -13.89
CA GLY A 384 12.25 47.34 -12.62
C GLY A 384 11.88 48.36 -11.56
N LYS A 385 11.98 47.96 -10.30
CA LYS A 385 11.91 48.83 -9.13
C LYS A 385 13.21 48.71 -8.35
N SER A 386 13.77 49.85 -7.92
CA SER A 386 14.96 49.85 -7.06
C SER A 386 14.67 49.10 -5.76
N GLY A 387 15.45 48.07 -5.47
CA GLY A 387 15.45 47.33 -4.21
C GLY A 387 16.65 47.73 -3.34
N ARG A 388 16.77 47.12 -2.15
CA ARG A 388 17.93 47.33 -1.26
C ARG A 388 19.26 46.90 -1.88
N ASP A 389 19.17 46.02 -2.87
CA ASP A 389 20.23 45.08 -3.18
C ASP A 389 20.39 44.90 -4.69
N GLY A 390 19.80 45.79 -5.50
CA GLY A 390 19.70 45.65 -6.96
C GLY A 390 18.36 46.14 -7.49
N VAL A 391 18.12 45.96 -8.78
CA VAL A 391 16.83 46.31 -9.40
C VAL A 391 15.96 45.06 -9.53
N VAL A 392 14.81 45.06 -8.86
CA VAL A 392 13.83 43.97 -8.91
C VAL A 392 12.98 44.13 -10.17
N ILE A 393 12.97 43.13 -11.03
CA ILE A 393 12.18 43.12 -12.25
C ILE A 393 10.72 42.87 -11.92
N VAL A 394 9.88 43.86 -12.16
CA VAL A 394 8.43 43.82 -11.89
C VAL A 394 7.63 43.45 -13.12
N ALA A 395 8.15 43.70 -14.32
CA ALA A 395 7.58 43.22 -15.57
C ALA A 395 8.66 43.06 -16.64
N VAL A 396 8.44 42.12 -17.55
CA VAL A 396 9.29 41.90 -18.73
C VAL A 396 8.40 42.05 -19.96
N GLY A 397 8.80 42.96 -20.85
CA GLY A 397 8.12 43.20 -22.11
C GLY A 397 8.19 41.95 -22.99
N ILE A 398 7.07 41.60 -23.62
CA ILE A 398 6.95 40.36 -24.38
C ILE A 398 7.72 40.47 -25.69
N ALA A 399 8.49 39.43 -26.05
CA ALA A 399 9.42 39.41 -27.19
C ALA A 399 10.51 40.51 -27.13
N SER A 400 10.79 41.03 -25.94
CA SER A 400 11.89 41.96 -25.72
C SER A 400 13.25 41.28 -25.78
N ARG A 401 14.32 42.09 -25.79
CA ARG A 401 15.68 41.59 -25.58
C ARG A 401 15.79 40.84 -24.24
N ALA A 402 15.12 41.35 -23.22
CA ALA A 402 15.04 40.71 -21.90
C ALA A 402 14.40 39.31 -21.93
N THR A 403 13.29 39.14 -22.65
CA THR A 403 12.67 37.81 -22.79
C THR A 403 13.60 36.84 -23.51
N ARG A 404 14.29 37.28 -24.57
CA ARG A 404 15.26 36.44 -25.31
C ARG A 404 16.48 36.07 -24.45
N ALA A 405 16.88 36.96 -23.55
CA ALA A 405 17.93 36.72 -22.57
C ALA A 405 17.48 35.81 -21.40
N GLY A 406 16.20 35.44 -21.31
CA GLY A 406 15.68 34.56 -20.26
C GLY A 406 15.46 35.25 -18.90
N ILE A 407 15.35 36.58 -18.90
CA ILE A 407 15.00 37.37 -17.70
C ILE A 407 13.51 37.20 -17.41
N LEU A 408 13.18 36.97 -16.14
CA LEU A 408 11.81 36.75 -15.67
C LEU A 408 11.38 37.83 -14.68
N GLN A 409 10.06 37.96 -14.50
CA GLN A 409 9.50 38.74 -13.41
C GLN A 409 9.95 38.13 -12.06
N GLY A 410 10.37 38.98 -11.14
CA GLY A 410 10.92 38.60 -9.84
C GLY A 410 12.45 38.44 -9.79
N ASP A 411 13.11 38.43 -10.95
CA ASP A 411 14.58 38.46 -11.01
C ASP A 411 15.12 39.78 -10.42
N VAL A 412 16.28 39.73 -9.77
CA VAL A 412 16.98 40.92 -9.27
C VAL A 412 18.28 41.12 -10.05
N ILE A 413 18.38 42.21 -10.79
CA ILE A 413 19.62 42.58 -11.48
C ILE A 413 20.56 43.24 -10.48
N LYS A 414 21.68 42.56 -10.23
CA LYS A 414 22.73 42.98 -9.29
C LYS A 414 23.85 43.77 -9.96
N ALA A 415 24.19 43.41 -11.20
CA ALA A 415 25.29 44.04 -11.93
C ALA A 415 25.10 43.95 -13.46
N VAL A 416 25.75 44.88 -14.17
CA VAL A 416 25.89 44.91 -15.64
C VAL A 416 27.38 44.99 -15.97
N ASP A 417 27.93 44.00 -16.69
CA ASP A 417 29.36 43.87 -16.99
C ASP A 417 30.27 44.01 -15.75
N GLY A 418 29.82 43.46 -14.61
CA GLY A 418 30.52 43.56 -13.32
C GLY A 418 30.31 44.88 -12.57
N MET A 419 29.66 45.88 -13.16
CA MET A 419 29.29 47.12 -12.48
C MET A 419 28.04 46.93 -11.63
N VAL A 420 28.14 47.18 -10.33
CA VAL A 420 27.03 47.04 -9.39
C VAL A 420 25.91 48.03 -9.70
N ILE A 421 24.68 47.53 -9.80
CA ILE A 421 23.48 48.32 -10.03
C ILE A 421 22.73 48.50 -8.71
N LYS A 422 22.47 49.75 -8.30
CA LYS A 422 21.73 50.06 -7.06
C LYS A 422 20.38 50.71 -7.34
N SER A 423 20.20 51.29 -8.51
CA SER A 423 18.97 51.96 -8.92
C SER A 423 18.54 51.61 -10.34
N THR A 424 17.26 51.86 -10.65
CA THR A 424 16.74 51.77 -12.03
C THR A 424 17.44 52.76 -12.96
N GLY A 425 17.92 53.89 -12.44
CA GLY A 425 18.74 54.85 -13.19
C GLY A 425 20.08 54.27 -13.60
N ASP A 426 20.79 53.62 -12.66
CA ASP A 426 22.09 52.98 -12.91
C ASP A 426 21.96 51.90 -14.00
N LEU A 427 20.90 51.09 -13.91
CA LEU A 427 20.59 50.06 -14.89
C LEU A 427 20.36 50.66 -16.28
N ASN A 428 19.60 51.75 -16.36
CA ASN A 428 19.32 52.42 -17.63
C ASN A 428 20.60 52.97 -18.25
N SER A 429 21.38 53.72 -17.48
CA SER A 429 22.63 54.31 -17.95
C SER A 429 23.63 53.23 -18.39
N ALA A 430 23.73 52.12 -17.66
CA ALA A 430 24.60 51.01 -18.03
C ALA A 430 24.20 50.37 -19.36
N ILE A 431 22.90 50.16 -19.60
CA ILE A 431 22.40 49.58 -20.85
C ILE A 431 22.52 50.58 -22.03
N GLU A 432 22.15 51.84 -21.82
CA GLU A 432 22.21 52.87 -22.85
C GLU A 432 23.65 53.18 -23.29
N SER A 433 24.60 53.21 -22.35
CA SER A 433 26.02 53.47 -22.64
C SER A 433 26.65 52.44 -23.60
N LYS A 434 26.04 51.26 -23.71
CA LYS A 434 26.53 50.16 -24.56
C LYS A 434 25.98 50.21 -25.97
N GLY A 435 25.03 51.11 -26.26
CA GLY A 435 24.58 51.40 -27.62
C GLY A 435 24.05 50.19 -28.41
N GLY A 436 23.52 49.17 -27.73
CA GLY A 436 23.04 47.92 -28.34
C GLY A 436 24.06 46.79 -28.46
N GLN A 437 25.29 46.97 -27.95
CA GLN A 437 26.24 45.87 -27.77
C GLN A 437 25.73 44.85 -26.75
N GLN A 438 26.24 43.62 -26.85
CA GLN A 438 25.94 42.55 -25.91
C GLN A 438 26.56 42.86 -24.54
N ILE A 439 25.80 42.65 -23.48
CA ILE A 439 26.25 42.84 -22.09
C ILE A 439 26.01 41.58 -21.27
N GLN A 440 26.68 41.48 -20.13
CA GLN A 440 26.48 40.41 -19.16
C GLN A 440 25.79 40.95 -17.91
N LEU A 441 24.62 40.41 -17.60
CA LEU A 441 23.88 40.71 -16.39
C LEU A 441 24.18 39.69 -15.31
N THR A 442 24.41 40.16 -14.08
CA THR A 442 24.35 39.30 -12.89
C THR A 442 22.93 39.34 -12.35
N VAL A 443 22.24 38.20 -12.41
CA VAL A 443 20.82 38.06 -12.09
C VAL A 443 20.66 37.11 -10.91
N GLN A 444 19.94 37.55 -9.89
CA GLN A 444 19.51 36.70 -8.78
C GLN A 444 18.07 36.25 -8.98
N ARG A 445 17.84 34.93 -8.90
CA ARG A 445 16.52 34.30 -8.95
C ARG A 445 16.33 33.46 -7.68
N GLY A 446 15.48 33.92 -6.77
CA GLY A 446 15.40 33.34 -5.43
C GLY A 446 16.76 33.39 -4.71
N ASN A 447 17.28 32.22 -4.33
CA ASN A 447 18.60 32.09 -3.67
C ASN A 447 19.76 31.82 -4.64
N GLN A 448 19.51 31.75 -5.94
CA GLN A 448 20.53 31.45 -6.94
C GLN A 448 21.00 32.73 -7.64
N LEU A 449 22.32 32.87 -7.79
CA LEU A 449 22.96 33.95 -8.55
C LEU A 449 23.53 33.36 -9.85
N GLY A 450 23.26 34.00 -10.98
CA GLY A 450 23.71 33.53 -12.29
C GLY A 450 24.01 34.67 -13.25
N LEU A 451 24.72 34.34 -14.33
CA LEU A 451 25.07 35.28 -15.39
C LEU A 451 24.14 35.09 -16.59
N VAL A 452 23.59 36.18 -17.09
CA VAL A 452 22.69 36.22 -18.25
C VAL A 452 23.34 37.08 -19.33
N ARG A 453 23.48 36.55 -20.54
CA ARG A 453 23.91 37.34 -21.71
C ARG A 453 22.69 38.07 -22.27
N PHE A 454 22.78 39.39 -22.39
CA PHE A 454 21.68 40.29 -22.73
C PHE A 454 21.95 41.12 -23.97
#